data_AF-A0A7R9RV59-F1
#
_entry.id   AF-A0A7R9RV59-F1
#
_cell.length_a   1.000
_cell.length_b   1.000
_cell.length_c   1.000
_cell.angle_alpha   90.00
_cell.angle_beta   90.00
_cell.angle_gamma   90.00
#
_symmetry.space_group_name_H-M   'P 1'
#
loop_
_entity.id
_entity.type
_entity.pdbx_description
1 polymer ?
#
loop_
_entity_poly.entity_id
_entity_poly.type
_entity_poly.pdbx_seq_one_letter_code
_entity_poly.pdbx_strand_id
1 'polypeptide(L)' 'SFTITTLDPLAMFAIGHRQESLRWSDALTINRVYDAEDSFNNSCRFEENMCQNGGFFQQGCGCICPENTIGKFLETDSKP' A
#
# COMPACT_ATOMS: atom_id res chain seq x y z
N SER A 1 -24.73 20.17 -10.30
CA SER A 1 -24.43 20.37 -8.87
C SER A 1 -23.95 19.05 -8.32
N PHE A 2 -22.79 19.02 -7.65
CA PHE A 2 -22.24 17.81 -7.03
C PHE A 2 -22.60 17.79 -5.55
N THR A 3 -22.90 16.61 -4.99
CA THR A 3 -23.18 16.44 -3.56
C THR A 3 -21.90 16.38 -2.72
N ILE A 4 -20.79 15.97 -3.33
CA ILE A 4 -19.45 15.93 -2.75
C ILE A 4 -18.54 16.69 -3.71
N THR A 5 -17.64 17.52 -3.18
CA THR A 5 -16.62 18.22 -3.96
C THR A 5 -15.31 18.18 -3.20
N THR A 6 -14.24 17.89 -3.91
CA THR A 6 -12.88 17.90 -3.37
C THR A 6 -12.38 19.34 -3.23
N LEU A 7 -11.57 19.61 -2.19
CA LEU A 7 -10.93 20.92 -2.01
C LEU A 7 -9.96 21.22 -3.16
N ASP A 8 -9.19 20.22 -3.58
CA ASP A 8 -8.40 20.27 -4.81
C ASP A 8 -9.29 19.85 -6.00
N PRO A 9 -9.56 20.74 -6.97
CA PRO A 9 -10.37 20.42 -8.13
C PRO A 9 -9.78 19.29 -8.99
N LEU A 10 -8.47 19.09 -9.00
CA LEU A 10 -7.82 18.02 -9.76
C LEU A 10 -8.15 16.64 -9.17
N ALA A 11 -8.33 16.56 -7.84
CA ALA A 11 -8.69 15.34 -7.15
C ALA A 11 -10.16 14.92 -7.36
N MET A 12 -10.99 15.78 -7.96
CA MET A 12 -12.42 15.49 -8.19
C MET A 12 -12.64 14.25 -9.06
N PHE A 13 -11.69 13.96 -9.96
CA PHE A 13 -11.71 12.77 -10.82
C PHE A 13 -11.10 11.52 -10.16
N ALA A 14 -10.45 11.67 -9.00
CA ALA A 14 -9.82 10.57 -8.28
C ALA A 14 -10.78 9.84 -7.32
N ILE A 15 -11.88 10.50 -6.92
CA ILE A 15 -12.89 9.94 -6.00
C ILE A 15 -13.88 9.03 -6.74
N GLY A 16 -14.44 8.04 -6.03
CA GLY A 16 -15.43 7.12 -6.60
C GLY A 16 -14.84 6.06 -7.53
N HIS A 17 -13.53 5.83 -7.47
CA HIS A 17 -12.85 4.81 -8.27
C HIS A 17 -13.34 3.40 -7.87
N ARG A 18 -14.02 2.71 -8.78
CA ARG A 18 -14.56 1.35 -8.60
C ARG A 18 -13.71 0.34 -9.36
N GLN A 19 -12.55 0.01 -8.81
CA GLN A 19 -11.74 -1.10 -9.31
C GLN A 19 -12.05 -2.37 -8.50
N GLU A 20 -11.74 -3.52 -9.09
CA GLU A 20 -11.92 -4.82 -8.42
C GLU A 20 -10.94 -5.03 -7.26
N SER A 21 -9.81 -4.31 -7.24
CA SER A 21 -8.80 -4.38 -6.19
C SER A 21 -8.83 -3.17 -5.25
N LEU A 22 -8.47 -3.41 -4.00
CA LEU A 22 -8.24 -2.38 -2.99
C LEU A 22 -7.07 -1.47 -3.36
N ARG A 23 -7.14 -0.18 -3.00
CA ARG A 23 -5.95 0.67 -3.05
C ARG A 23 -4.99 0.30 -1.91
N TRP A 24 -3.72 0.68 -2.05
CA TRP A 24 -2.72 0.47 -1.01
C TRP A 24 -3.17 0.96 0.38
N SER A 25 -3.78 2.15 0.45
CA SER A 25 -4.25 2.73 1.72
C SER A 25 -5.37 1.91 2.37
N ASP A 26 -6.25 1.32 1.56
CA ASP A 26 -7.34 0.47 2.03
C ASP A 26 -6.78 -0.83 2.58
N ALA A 27 -5.85 -1.45 1.83
CA ALA A 27 -5.19 -2.69 2.22
C ALA A 27 -4.34 -2.51 3.50
N LEU A 28 -3.60 -1.41 3.61
CA LEU A 28 -2.85 -1.05 4.82
C LEU A 28 -3.77 -0.91 6.03
N THR A 29 -4.91 -0.23 5.84
CA THR A 29 -5.88 -0.01 6.93
C THR A 29 -6.46 -1.34 7.41
N ILE A 30 -6.87 -2.21 6.48
CA ILE A 30 -7.39 -3.54 6.81
C ILE A 30 -6.33 -4.36 7.56
N ASN A 31 -5.10 -4.39 7.07
CA ASN A 31 -4.03 -5.14 7.71
C ASN A 31 -3.75 -4.68 9.14
N ARG A 32 -3.76 -3.37 9.41
CA ARG A 32 -3.59 -2.82 10.76
C ARG A 32 -4.77 -3.15 11.68
N VAL A 33 -5.99 -3.11 11.18
CA VAL A 33 -7.19 -3.45 11.97
C VAL A 33 -7.18 -4.91 12.40
N TYR A 34 -6.68 -5.80 11.55
CA TYR A 34 -6.66 -7.25 11.80
C TYR A 34 -5.29 -7.78 12.26
N ASP A 35 -4.31 -6.90 12.50
CA ASP A 35 -2.95 -7.26 12.88
C ASP A 35 -2.30 -8.30 11.94
N ALA A 36 -2.59 -8.16 10.64
CA ALA A 36 -2.20 -9.15 9.63
C ALA A 36 -0.73 -9.01 9.21
N GLU A 37 -0.10 -7.85 9.43
CA GLU A 37 1.30 -7.60 9.03
C GLU A 37 2.26 -8.56 9.74
N ASP A 38 2.09 -8.77 11.04
CA ASP A 38 2.90 -9.70 11.83
C ASP A 38 2.72 -11.14 11.38
N SER A 39 1.49 -11.53 11.02
CA SER A 39 1.20 -12.84 10.47
C SER A 39 1.96 -13.08 9.16
N PHE A 40 1.95 -12.10 8.25
CA PHE A 40 2.67 -12.20 6.98
C PHE A 40 4.18 -12.18 7.18
N ASN A 41 4.72 -11.29 8.02
CA ASN A 41 6.14 -11.22 8.39
C ASN A 41 6.64 -12.59 8.88
N ASN A 42 5.92 -13.20 9.82
CA ASN A 42 6.27 -14.50 10.37
C ASN A 42 6.19 -15.63 9.33
N SER A 43 5.19 -15.60 8.45
CA SER A 43 4.99 -16.63 7.42
C SER A 43 6.07 -16.62 6.35
N CYS A 44 6.55 -15.42 5.97
CA CYS A 44 7.48 -15.23 4.87
C CYS A 44 8.95 -15.42 5.26
N ARG A 45 9.25 -15.53 6.56
CA ARG A 45 10.62 -15.75 7.10
C ARG A 45 11.65 -14.72 6.61
N PHE A 46 11.19 -13.53 6.26
CA PHE A 46 12.07 -12.44 5.86
C PHE A 46 12.55 -11.69 7.11
N GLU A 47 13.73 -11.07 7.01
CA GLU A 47 14.20 -10.14 8.03
C GLU A 47 13.22 -8.96 8.15
N GLU A 48 13.05 -8.42 9.35
CA GLU A 48 12.18 -7.26 9.59
C GLU A 48 12.52 -6.13 8.59
N ASN A 49 11.49 -5.45 8.07
CA ASN A 49 11.58 -4.26 7.22
C ASN A 49 12.07 -4.43 5.76
N MET A 50 11.93 -5.62 5.15
CA MET A 50 12.26 -5.74 3.72
C MET A 50 11.34 -4.92 2.80
N CYS A 51 10.06 -4.74 3.12
CA CYS A 51 9.22 -3.81 2.36
C CYS A 51 9.47 -2.38 2.87
N GLN A 52 10.30 -1.64 2.14
CA GLN A 52 10.64 -0.26 2.49
C GLN A 52 9.53 0.73 2.07
N ASN A 53 9.72 2.02 2.38
CA ASN A 53 8.85 3.12 1.94
C ASN A 53 7.37 2.97 2.33
N GLY A 54 7.08 2.27 3.44
CA GLY A 54 5.71 2.04 3.90
C GLY A 54 4.98 0.93 3.12
N GLY A 55 5.70 0.11 2.37
CA GLY A 55 5.16 -1.16 1.87
C GLY A 55 5.03 -2.20 2.98
N PHE A 56 4.22 -3.22 2.70
CA PHE A 56 3.99 -4.34 3.62
C PHE A 56 3.80 -5.63 2.82
N PHE A 57 3.96 -6.77 3.47
CA PHE A 57 3.80 -8.06 2.81
C PHE A 57 2.33 -8.43 2.60
N GLN A 58 2.07 -9.14 1.50
CA GLN A 58 0.82 -9.82 1.25
C GLN A 58 1.00 -11.34 1.22
N GLN A 59 -0.12 -12.04 1.07
CA GLN A 59 -0.14 -13.47 0.78
C GLN A 59 0.75 -13.78 -0.44
N GLY A 60 1.72 -14.68 -0.28
CA GLY A 60 2.73 -14.98 -1.31
C GLY A 60 4.03 -14.18 -1.18
N CYS A 61 4.20 -13.41 -0.12
CA CYS A 61 5.47 -12.81 0.28
C CYS A 61 6.04 -11.76 -0.68
N GLY A 62 5.19 -11.17 -1.52
CA GLY A 62 5.50 -9.94 -2.25
C GLY A 62 5.17 -8.70 -1.43
N CYS A 63 5.85 -7.58 -1.71
CA CYS A 63 5.51 -6.29 -1.12
C CYS A 63 4.34 -5.64 -1.87
N ILE A 64 3.34 -5.15 -1.14
CA ILE A 64 2.35 -4.20 -1.66
C ILE A 64 2.95 -2.80 -1.53
N CYS A 65 2.96 -2.10 -2.66
CA CYS A 65 3.59 -0.81 -2.84
C CYS A 65 2.61 0.34 -2.62
N PRO A 66 2.98 1.40 -1.88
CA PRO A 66 2.31 2.68 -1.97
C PRO A 66 2.23 3.19 -3.41
N GLU A 67 1.24 4.04 -3.69
CA GLU A 67 1.13 4.71 -5.00
C GLU A 67 2.46 5.41 -5.32
N ASN A 68 2.93 5.24 -6.56
CA ASN A 68 4.20 5.77 -7.08
C ASN A 68 5.50 5.14 -6.54
N THR A 69 5.42 3.98 -5.88
CA THR A 69 6.61 3.19 -5.51
C THR A 69 6.65 1.88 -6.30
N ILE A 70 7.85 1.47 -6.70
CA ILE A 70 8.09 0.26 -7.51
C ILE A 70 9.34 -0.46 -7.00
N GLY A 71 9.53 -1.70 -7.44
CA GLY A 71 10.68 -2.53 -7.05
C GLY A 71 10.25 -3.68 -6.14
N LYS A 72 11.10 -4.71 -6.06
CA LYS A 72 10.80 -5.95 -5.33
C LYS A 72 10.59 -5.72 -3.83
N PHE A 73 11.38 -4.80 -3.28
CA PHE A 73 11.43 -4.45 -1.86
C PHE A 73 11.19 -2.96 -1.63
N LEU A 74 10.78 -2.24 -2.67
CA LEU A 74 10.54 -0.79 -2.64
C LEU A 74 11.78 -0.01 -2.20
N GLU A 75 12.95 -0.49 -2.60
CA GLU A 75 14.23 0.08 -2.21
C GLU A 75 14.32 1.53 -2.67
N THR A 76 14.79 2.41 -1.78
CA THR A 76 15.36 3.67 -2.24
C THR A 76 16.71 3.33 -2.86
N ASP A 77 16.94 3.71 -4.13
CA ASP A 77 18.28 3.68 -4.71
C ASP A 77 19.20 4.52 -3.80
N SER A 78 19.95 3.85 -2.92
CA SER A 78 21.03 4.46 -2.17
C SER A 78 22.20 4.61 -3.13
N LYS A 79 22.08 5.58 -4.06
CA LYS A 79 23.24 5.95 -4.87
C LYS A 79 24.28 6.58 -3.92
N PRO A 80 25.53 6.08 -3.90
CA PRO A 80 26.59 6.59 -3.04
C PRO A 80 26.95 8.05 -3.36
#